data_AF-A0A0N0N6K7-F1
#
_entry.id   AF-A0A0N0N6K7-F1
#
_cell.length_a   1.000
_cell.length_b   1.000
_cell.length_c   1.000
_cell.angle_alpha   90.00
_cell.angle_beta   90.00
_cell.angle_gamma   90.00
#
_symmetry.space_group_name_H-M   'P 1'
#
loop_
_entity.id
_entity.type
_entity.pdbx_description
1 polymer ?
#
loop_
_entity_poly.entity_id
_entity_poly.type
_entity_poly.pdbx_seq_one_letter_code
_entity_poly.pdbx_strand_id
1 'polypeptide(L)'
;MSFMRLTLEEKMDHLLTWAAEWHESERGRSMWAYSLSIGGSHALLNGWMKNEKLMSMLTQEEKGLIKAARSRALRYRSARYQSTHLR
;
A
#
# COMPACT_ATOMS: atom_id res chain seq x y z
N MET A 1 0.01 18.25 14.64
CA MET A 1 0.04 17.65 13.29
C MET A 1 -1.38 17.60 12.76
N SER A 2 -1.68 18.33 11.68
CA SER A 2 -3.00 18.31 11.04
C SER A 2 -3.14 17.00 10.28
N PHE A 3 -4.10 16.15 10.66
CA PHE A 3 -4.49 15.02 9.82
C PHE A 3 -5.10 15.61 8.55
N MET A 4 -4.35 15.63 7.45
CA MET A 4 -4.92 16.02 6.15
C MET A 4 -6.13 15.11 5.91
N ARG A 5 -7.32 15.73 5.85
CA ARG A 5 -8.55 15.03 5.49
C ARG A 5 -8.52 14.82 3.98
N LEU A 6 -7.83 13.76 3.57
CA LEU A 6 -7.82 13.33 2.18
C LEU A 6 -9.24 12.94 1.75
N THR A 7 -9.62 13.39 0.56
CA THR A 7 -10.82 13.01 -0.16
C THR A 7 -10.80 11.52 -0.51
N LEU A 8 -11.92 10.97 -1.01
CA LEU A 8 -11.95 9.57 -1.45
C LEU A 8 -11.04 9.34 -2.65
N GLU A 9 -11.01 10.29 -3.59
CA GLU A 9 -10.19 10.24 -4.80
C GLU A 9 -8.69 10.26 -4.48
N GLU A 10 -8.23 11.17 -3.62
CA GLU A 10 -6.82 11.21 -3.19
C GLU A 10 -6.39 9.90 -2.50
N LYS A 11 -7.29 9.28 -1.72
CA LYS A 11 -7.00 7.98 -1.09
C LYS A 11 -6.87 6.85 -2.10
N MET A 12 -7.67 6.88 -3.16
CA MET A 12 -7.57 5.92 -4.27
C MET A 12 -6.26 6.13 -5.02
N ASP A 13 -5.94 7.37 -5.37
CA ASP A 13 -4.69 7.73 -6.06
C ASP A 13 -3.45 7.27 -5.29
N HIS A 14 -3.43 7.48 -3.97
CA HIS A 14 -2.34 6.99 -3.12
C HIS A 14 -2.23 5.46 -3.07
N LEU A 15 -3.35 4.73 -3.09
CA LEU A 15 -3.33 3.27 -3.16
C LEU A 15 -2.77 2.77 -4.48
N LEU A 16 -3.15 3.41 -5.59
CA LEU A 16 -2.68 3.07 -6.93
C LEU A 16 -1.21 3.43 -7.12
N THR A 17 -0.80 4.62 -6.67
CA THR A 17 0.61 5.05 -6.68
C THR A 17 1.47 4.06 -5.89
N TRP A 18 1.04 3.69 -4.67
CA TRP A 18 1.76 2.68 -3.90
C TRP A 18 1.81 1.32 -4.61
N ALA A 19 0.72 0.90 -5.26
CA ALA A 19 0.69 -0.36 -6.00
C ALA A 19 1.61 -0.34 -7.23
N ALA A 20 1.69 0.79 -7.94
CA ALA A 20 2.55 0.99 -9.10
C ALA A 20 4.03 0.84 -8.76
N GLU A 21 4.48 1.31 -7.59
CA GLU A 21 5.86 1.12 -7.12
C GLU A 21 6.26 -0.36 -7.03
N TRP A 22 5.31 -1.27 -6.75
CA TRP A 22 5.52 -2.71 -6.73
C TRP A 22 5.31 -3.39 -8.08
N HIS A 23 4.78 -2.67 -9.06
CA HIS A 23 4.56 -3.15 -10.42
C HIS A 23 5.77 -2.86 -11.31
N GLU A 24 6.27 -1.63 -11.26
CA GLU A 24 7.32 -1.13 -12.17
C GLU A 24 8.74 -1.44 -11.69
N SER A 25 8.93 -1.71 -10.40
CA SER A 25 10.24 -1.96 -9.81
C SER A 25 10.35 -3.36 -9.20
N GLU A 26 11.58 -3.87 -9.09
CA GLU A 26 11.86 -5.10 -8.32
C GLU A 26 11.43 -4.94 -6.84
N ARG A 27 11.39 -3.71 -6.33
CA ARG A 27 11.01 -3.36 -4.96
C ARG A 27 10.21 -2.06 -4.94
N GLY A 28 9.09 -2.08 -4.24
CA GLY A 28 8.34 -0.87 -3.88
C GLY A 28 8.48 -0.51 -2.40
N ARG A 29 7.96 0.65 -1.98
CA ARG A 29 7.94 1.00 -0.57
C ARG A 29 6.98 0.08 0.19
N SER A 30 7.38 -0.29 1.42
CA SER A 30 6.44 -0.96 2.33
C SER A 30 5.24 -0.05 2.60
N MET A 31 4.05 -0.63 2.81
CA MET A 31 2.87 0.15 3.17
C MET A 31 3.09 1.03 4.39
N TRP A 32 3.89 0.56 5.36
CA TRP A 32 4.26 1.32 6.55
C TRP A 32 4.99 2.62 6.18
N ALA A 33 6.04 2.52 5.37
CA ALA A 33 6.84 3.67 4.94
C ALA A 33 6.03 4.64 4.08
N TYR A 34 5.21 4.11 3.16
CA TYR A 34 4.35 4.93 2.31
C TYR A 34 3.29 5.67 3.14
N SER A 35 2.60 4.97 4.06
CA SER A 35 1.56 5.56 4.91
C SER A 35 2.09 6.69 5.79
N LEU A 36 3.32 6.54 6.33
CA LEU A 36 3.98 7.60 7.09
C LEU A 36 4.26 8.83 6.22
N SER A 37 4.67 8.63 4.96
CA SER A 37 5.02 9.74 4.06
C SER A 37 3.85 10.63 3.67
N ILE A 38 2.61 10.12 3.71
CA ILE A 38 1.42 10.86 3.24
C ILE A 38 0.47 11.31 4.35
N GLY A 39 0.52 10.70 5.55
CA GLY A 39 -0.49 10.97 6.58
C GLY A 39 -0.03 10.73 8.01
N GLY A 40 1.26 10.46 8.24
CA GLY A 40 1.85 10.30 9.57
C GLY A 40 1.37 9.07 10.38
N SER A 41 0.45 8.27 9.84
CA SER A 41 -0.03 7.04 10.46
C SER A 41 0.47 5.84 9.68
N HIS A 42 1.12 4.89 10.35
CA HIS A 42 1.68 3.71 9.73
C HIS A 42 0.64 2.70 9.20
N ALA A 43 -0.61 2.82 9.65
CA ALA A 43 -1.70 1.90 9.31
C ALA A 43 -2.66 2.47 8.27
N LEU A 44 -2.39 3.66 7.73
CA LEU A 44 -3.30 4.42 6.87
C LEU A 44 -3.77 3.61 5.65
N LEU A 45 -2.85 3.11 4.82
CA LEU A 45 -3.19 2.32 3.64
C LEU A 45 -3.89 1.00 4.00
N ASN A 46 -3.50 0.37 5.12
CA ASN A 46 -4.19 -0.83 5.61
C ASN A 46 -5.66 -0.54 5.96
N GLY A 47 -5.92 0.61 6.58
CA GLY A 47 -7.28 1.07 6.87
C GLY A 47 -8.08 1.32 5.61
N TRP A 48 -7.48 1.92 4.58
CA TRP A 48 -8.16 2.20 3.32
C TRP A 48 -8.47 0.94 2.52
N MET A 49 -7.58 -0.05 2.49
CA MET A 49 -7.84 -1.34 1.83
C MET A 49 -8.99 -2.13 2.48
N LYS A 50 -9.31 -1.85 3.75
CA LYS A 50 -10.44 -2.44 4.46
C LYS A 50 -11.73 -1.62 4.33
N ASN A 51 -11.67 -0.44 3.71
CA ASN A 51 -12.83 0.42 3.52
C ASN A 51 -13.58 -0.02 2.25
N GLU A 52 -14.69 -0.72 2.43
CA GLU A 52 -15.50 -1.26 1.34
C GLU A 52 -15.99 -0.17 0.37
N LYS A 53 -16.40 1.00 0.89
CA LYS A 53 -16.84 2.12 0.05
C LYS A 53 -15.70 2.58 -0.87
N LEU A 54 -14.52 2.78 -0.32
CA LEU A 54 -13.35 3.18 -1.11
C LEU A 54 -12.98 2.10 -2.14
N MET A 55 -12.93 0.84 -1.72
CA MET A 55 -12.57 -0.26 -2.62
C MET A 55 -13.63 -0.46 -3.70
N SER A 56 -14.91 -0.19 -3.43
CA SER A 56 -15.98 -0.30 -4.43
C SER A 56 -15.83 0.70 -5.59
N MET A 57 -15.19 1.85 -5.35
CA MET A 57 -14.96 2.90 -6.35
C MET A 57 -13.84 2.55 -7.33
N LEU A 58 -12.99 1.58 -7.00
CA LEU A 58 -11.93 1.10 -7.88
C LEU A 58 -12.47 0.12 -8.93
N THR A 59 -11.90 0.18 -10.13
CA THR A 59 -12.12 -0.80 -11.19
C THR A 59 -11.56 -2.18 -10.79
N GLN A 60 -11.93 -3.22 -11.54
CA GLN A 60 -11.40 -4.57 -11.29
C GLN A 60 -9.89 -4.65 -11.55
N GLU A 61 -9.40 -3.92 -12.55
CA GLU A 61 -7.97 -3.87 -12.89
C GLU A 61 -7.16 -3.22 -11.76
N GLU A 62 -7.62 -2.10 -11.24
CA GLU A 62 -7.03 -1.39 -10.10
C GLU A 62 -7.00 -2.24 -8.82
N LYS A 63 -8.10 -2.95 -8.54
CA LYS A 63 -8.15 -3.94 -7.45
C LYS A 63 -7.11 -5.04 -7.65
N GLY A 64 -6.94 -5.50 -8.89
CA GLY A 64 -5.93 -6.46 -9.30
C GLY A 64 -4.51 -5.97 -9.01
N LEU A 65 -4.19 -4.74 -9.41
CA LEU A 65 -2.90 -4.09 -9.15
C LEU A 65 -2.58 -4.02 -7.65
N ILE A 66 -3.53 -3.54 -6.84
CA ILE A 66 -3.37 -3.45 -5.38
C ILE A 66 -3.14 -4.83 -4.75
N LYS A 67 -3.90 -5.85 -5.18
CA LYS A 67 -3.77 -7.22 -4.68
C LYS A 67 -2.41 -7.83 -5.05
N ALA A 68 -1.93 -7.59 -6.28
CA ALA A 68 -0.63 -8.05 -6.75
C ALA A 68 0.51 -7.38 -5.97
N ALA A 69 0.45 -6.06 -5.80
CA ALA A 69 1.40 -5.28 -5.01
C ALA A 69 1.48 -5.77 -3.56
N ARG A 70 0.33 -6.00 -2.92
CA ARG A 70 0.27 -6.55 -1.55
C ARG A 70 0.92 -7.93 -1.46
N SER A 71 0.66 -8.79 -2.43
CA SER A 71 1.26 -10.13 -2.48
C SER A 71 2.78 -10.08 -2.64
N ARG A 72 3.29 -9.19 -3.51
CA ARG A 72 4.74 -8.95 -3.66
C ARG A 72 5.36 -8.39 -2.39
N ALA A 73 4.74 -7.37 -1.78
CA ALA A 73 5.22 -6.77 -0.54
C ALA A 73 5.30 -7.77 0.61
N LEU A 74 4.33 -8.68 0.73
CA LEU A 74 4.33 -9.75 1.72
C LEU A 74 5.47 -10.73 1.50
N ARG A 75 5.66 -11.22 0.25
CA ARG A 75 6.77 -12.11 -0.10
C ARG A 75 8.13 -11.49 0.22
N TYR A 76 8.29 -10.21 -0.12
CA TYR A 76 9.53 -9.48 0.17
C TYR A 76 9.80 -9.35 1.67
N ARG A 77 8.76 -9.07 2.47
CA ARG A 77 8.89 -9.03 3.93
C ARG A 77 9.31 -10.40 4.48
N SER A 78 8.68 -11.49 4.05
CA SER A 78 9.03 -12.84 4.49
C SER A 78 10.47 -13.22 4.14
N ALA A 79 10.92 -12.92 2.91
CA ALA A 79 12.29 -13.14 2.50
C ALA A 79 13.29 -12.36 3.36
N ARG A 80 13.00 -11.08 3.65
CA ARG A 80 13.84 -10.25 4.52
C ARG A 80 13.96 -10.82 5.94
N TYR A 81 12.86 -11.30 6.53
CA TYR A 81 12.86 -11.91 7.86
C TYR A 81 13.73 -13.17 7.91
N GLN A 82 13.64 -14.03 6.89
CA GLN A 82 14.46 -15.23 6.80
C GLN A 82 15.95 -14.90 6.66
N SER A 83 16.31 -13.91 5.84
CA SER A 83 17.72 -13.48 5.70
C SER A 83 18.30 -12.84 6.97
N THR A 84 17.47 -12.25 7.83
CA THR A 84 17.92 -11.64 9.10
C THR A 84 18.00 -12.61 10.27
N HIS A 85 17.49 -13.83 10.16
CA HIS A 85 17.56 -14.86 11.24
C HIS A 85 18.49 -16.03 10.89
N LEU A 86 19.19 -15.93 9.76
CA LEU A 86 20.26 -16.84 9.33
C LEU A 86 21.66 -16.22 9.49
N ARG A 87 21.78 -15.17 10.31
CA ARG A 87 23.05 -14.53 10.67
C ARG A 87 23.23 -14.52 12.17
#